data_AF-A0A3A1YBK4-F1
#
_entry.id   AF-A0A3A1YBK4-F1
#
_cell.length_a   1.000
_cell.length_b   1.000
_cell.length_c   1.000
_cell.angle_alpha   90.00
_cell.angle_beta   90.00
_cell.angle_gamma   90.00
#
_symmetry.space_group_name_H-M   'P 1'
#
loop_
_entity.id
_entity.type
_entity.pdbx_description
1 polymer ?
#
loop_
_entity_poly.entity_id
_entity_poly.type
_entity_poly.pdbx_seq_one_letter_code
_entity_poly.pdbx_strand_id
1 'polypeptide(L)' 'MTNDLKVKCPNCKKEIIYSSANPFRPFCSERCRLQDLGAWATGEYSLEAQPENEAEVEQLLELLIERNRES' A
#
# COMPACT_ATOMS: atom_id res chain seq x y z
N MET A 1 -23.46 1.97 -24.95
CA MET A 1 -22.57 2.97 -24.34
C MET A 1 -21.79 2.26 -23.26
N THR A 2 -20.48 2.09 -23.41
CA THR A 2 -19.65 1.50 -22.35
C THR A 2 -19.44 2.57 -21.29
N ASN A 3 -19.87 2.29 -20.07
CA ASN A 3 -19.66 3.20 -18.96
C ASN A 3 -18.21 2.99 -18.49
N ASP A 4 -17.28 3.69 -19.12
CA ASP A 4 -15.86 3.52 -18.89
C ASP A 4 -15.45 4.20 -17.57
N LEU A 5 -14.99 3.40 -16.60
CA LEU A 5 -14.46 3.92 -15.34
C LEU A 5 -13.17 4.70 -15.61
N LYS A 6 -13.15 5.99 -15.27
CA LYS A 6 -11.95 6.84 -15.37
C LYS A 6 -11.32 7.04 -14.00
N VAL A 7 -9.99 6.93 -13.94
CA VAL A 7 -9.20 7.15 -12.71
C VAL A 7 -7.97 8.01 -13.00
N LYS A 8 -7.45 8.69 -11.98
CA LYS A 8 -6.18 9.41 -12.07
C LYS A 8 -5.02 8.50 -11.70
N CYS A 9 -3.95 8.55 -12.49
CA CYS A 9 -2.67 7.90 -12.17
C CYS A 9 -2.15 8.41 -10.80
N PRO A 10 -1.86 7.54 -9.82
CA PRO A 10 -1.41 7.98 -8.51
C PRO A 10 -0.11 8.80 -8.55
N ASN A 11 0.83 8.42 -9.44
CA ASN A 11 2.14 9.05 -9.57
C ASN A 11 2.09 10.42 -10.29
N CYS A 12 1.47 10.51 -11.48
CA CYS A 12 1.52 11.72 -12.32
C CYS A 12 0.18 12.44 -12.51
N LYS A 13 -0.90 11.94 -11.90
CA LYS A 13 -2.27 12.47 -11.93
C LYS A 13 -2.96 12.50 -13.31
N LYS A 14 -2.34 11.93 -14.35
CA LYS A 14 -2.97 11.75 -15.68
C LYS A 14 -4.25 10.91 -15.58
N GLU A 15 -5.34 11.36 -16.20
CA GLU A 15 -6.58 10.59 -16.30
C GLU A 15 -6.44 9.44 -17.31
N ILE A 16 -6.87 8.24 -16.92
CA ILE A 16 -6.87 7.03 -17.75
C ILE A 16 -8.19 6.27 -17.63
N ILE A 17 -8.50 5.48 -18.67
CA ILE A 17 -9.56 4.49 -18.60
C ILE A 17 -9.05 3.29 -17.80
N TYR A 18 -9.80 2.89 -16.78
CA TYR A 18 -9.56 1.69 -16.01
C TYR A 18 -10.06 0.47 -16.78
N SER A 19 -9.17 -0.17 -17.54
CA SER A 19 -9.48 -1.31 -18.40
C SER A 19 -8.35 -2.34 -18.41
N SER A 20 -8.69 -3.61 -18.64
CA SER A 20 -7.71 -4.70 -18.79
C SER A 20 -6.70 -4.46 -19.91
N ALA A 21 -7.06 -3.64 -20.90
CA ALA A 21 -6.17 -3.21 -21.98
C ALA A 21 -4.96 -2.40 -21.49
N ASN A 22 -5.05 -1.75 -20.32
CA ASN A 22 -3.89 -1.17 -19.63
C ASN A 22 -3.40 -2.15 -18.54
N PRO A 23 -2.29 -2.87 -18.75
CA PRO A 23 -1.77 -3.82 -17.76
C PRO A 23 -1.19 -3.13 -16.52
N PHE A 24 -0.91 -1.83 -16.60
CA PHE A 24 -0.30 -1.06 -15.51
C PHE A 24 -1.31 -0.30 -14.65
N ARG A 25 -2.61 -0.46 -14.89
CA ARG A 25 -3.67 0.17 -14.07
C ARG A 25 -3.42 -0.07 -12.56
N PRO A 26 -3.62 0.93 -11.67
CA PRO A 26 -4.19 2.26 -11.92
C PRO A 26 -3.18 3.29 -12.47
N PHE A 27 -1.94 2.89 -12.78
CA PHE A 27 -0.93 3.78 -13.36
C PHE A 27 -1.11 3.93 -14.87
N CYS A 28 -0.69 5.08 -15.41
CA CYS A 28 -0.78 5.33 -16.85
C CYS A 28 0.31 4.63 -17.67
N SER A 29 1.35 4.09 -17.04
CA SER A 29 2.47 3.40 -17.69
C SER A 29 3.30 2.60 -16.68
N GLU A 30 4.13 1.70 -17.18
CA GLU A 30 5.11 0.97 -16.38
C GLU A 30 6.05 1.90 -15.60
N ARG A 31 6.51 2.97 -16.25
CA ARG A 31 7.37 3.99 -15.62
C ARG A 31 6.71 4.55 -14.36
N CYS A 32 5.44 4.92 -14.42
CA CYS A 32 4.73 5.47 -13.25
C CYS A 32 4.58 4.44 -12.13
N ARG A 33 4.35 3.16 -12.46
CA ARG A 33 4.32 2.06 -11.48
C ARG A 33 5.67 1.89 -10.76
N LEU A 34 6.76 1.92 -11.52
CA LEU A 34 8.11 1.76 -10.97
C LEU A 34 8.55 2.96 -10.13
N GLN A 35 8.19 4.19 -10.54
CA GLN A 35 8.45 5.39 -9.75
C GLN A 35 7.72 5.36 -8.40
N ASP A 36 6.45 4.95 -8.40
CA ASP A 36 5.66 4.81 -7.18
C ASP A 36 6.30 3.78 -6.23
N LEU A 37 6.70 2.62 -6.76
CA LEU A 37 7.44 1.60 -6.01
C LEU A 37 8.77 2.15 -5.46
N GLY A 38 9.49 2.95 -6.26
CA GLY A 38 10.73 3.59 -5.85
C GLY A 38 10.52 4.52 -4.64
N ALA A 39 9.49 5.36 -4.65
CA ALA A 39 9.17 6.27 -3.55
C ALA A 39 8.85 5.54 -2.24
N TRP A 40 8.20 4.36 -2.32
CA TRP A 40 8.03 3.49 -1.15
C TRP A 40 9.37 2.91 -0.66
N ALA A 41 10.20 2.42 -1.58
CA ALA A 41 11.48 1.81 -1.23
C ALA A 41 12.48 2.82 -0.62
N THR A 42 12.41 4.09 -1.01
CA THR A 42 13.24 5.17 -0.46
C THR A 42 12.68 5.78 0.82
N GLY A 43 11.45 5.41 1.21
CA GLY A 43 10.78 5.97 2.39
C GLY A 43 10.23 7.40 2.17
N GLU A 44 10.12 7.86 0.92
CA GLU A 44 9.43 9.12 0.61
C GLU A 44 7.94 9.04 0.98
N TYR A 45 7.37 7.84 0.86
CA TYR A 45 6.06 7.52 1.42
C TYR A 45 6.25 6.77 2.73
N SER A 46 5.75 7.38 3.81
CA SER A 46 5.69 6.80 5.14
C SER A 46 4.28 6.94 5.67
N LEU A 47 3.83 5.93 6.40
CA LEU A 47 2.61 6.00 7.19
C LEU A 47 3.02 6.21 8.64
N GLU A 48 2.42 7.18 9.31
CA GLU A 48 2.57 7.30 10.75
C GLU A 48 2.00 6.03 11.38
N ALA A 49 2.85 5.28 12.08
CA ALA A 49 2.37 4.26 13.00
C ALA A 49 1.64 5.01 14.10
N GLN A 50 0.33 4.80 14.21
CA GLN A 50 -0.32 5.09 15.48
C GLN A 50 0.34 4.20 16.53
N PRO A 51 0.56 4.68 17.76
CA PRO A 51 0.89 3.78 18.84
C PRO A 51 -0.26 2.78 18.91
N GLU A 52 0.02 1.57 18.42
CA GLU A 52 -0.61 0.34 18.86
C GLU A 52 -0.78 0.51 20.37
N ASN A 53 -2.04 0.55 20.81
CA ASN A 53 -2.41 0.73 22.20
C ASN A 53 -1.34 0.06 23.06
N GLU A 54 -0.56 0.85 23.82
CA GLU A 54 0.63 0.31 24.51
C GLU A 54 0.27 -0.89 25.39
N ALA A 55 -0.95 -0.92 25.93
CA ALA A 55 -1.48 -2.04 26.70
C ALA A 55 -1.85 -3.26 25.84
N GLU A 56 -2.29 -3.09 24.60
CA GLU A 56 -2.46 -4.20 23.64
C GLU A 56 -1.12 -4.81 23.27
N VAL A 57 -0.10 -3.98 22.98
CA VAL A 57 1.25 -4.47 22.67
C VAL A 57 1.82 -5.27 23.84
N GLU A 58 1.69 -4.77 25.07
CA GLU A 58 2.16 -5.47 26.27
C GLU A 58 1.43 -6.82 26.45
N GLN A 59 0.11 -6.85 26.28
CA GLN A 59 -0.67 -8.10 26.34
C GLN A 59 -0.24 -9.10 25.26
N LEU A 60 -0.01 -8.63 24.03
CA LEU A 60 0.48 -9.46 22.93
C LEU A 60 1.88 -10.02 23.24
N LEU A 61 2.77 -9.22 23.82
CA LEU A 61 4.11 -9.64 24.22
C LEU A 61 4.07 -10.70 25.32
N GLU A 62 3.25 -10.52 26.35
CA GLU A 62 3.07 -11.51 27.43
C GLU A 62 2.61 -12.87 26.86
N LEU A 63 1.58 -12.86 26.01
CA LEU A 63 1.05 -14.08 25.37
C LEU A 63 2.10 -14.79 24.50
N LEU A 64 2.94 -14.03 23.78
CA LEU A 64 4.03 -14.60 22.97
C LEU A 64 5.11 -15.25 23.84
N ILE A 65 5.45 -14.63 24.97
CA ILE A 65 6.43 -15.16 25.93
C ILE A 65 5.93 -16.47 26.54
N GLU A 66 4.66 -16.53 26.95
CA GLU A 66 4.04 -17.73 27.52
C GLU A 66 4.03 -18.89 26.52
N ARG A 67 3.56 -18.64 25.29
CA ARG A 67 3.52 -19.65 24.23
C ARG A 67 4.89 -20.25 23.92
N ASN A 68 5.96 -19.44 23.97
CA ASN A 68 7.33 -19.90 23.75
C ASN A 68 7.94 -20.65 24.96
N ARG A 69 7.39 -20.48 26.17
CA ARG A 69 7.79 -21.28 27.35
C ARG A 69 7.13 -22.66 27.38
N GLU A 70 5.96 -22.80 26.75
CA GLU A 70 5.20 -24.05 26.69
C GLU A 70 5.49 -24.90 25.45
N SER A 71 6.31 -24.40 24.50
CA SER A 71 6.80 -25.12 23.31
C SER A 71 8.19 -25.69 23.54
#